data_AF-A0AAD8PWB3-F1
#
_entry.id   AF-A0AAD8PWB3-F1
#
_cell.length_a   1.000
_cell.length_b   1.000
_cell.length_c   1.000
_cell.angle_alpha   90.00
_cell.angle_beta   90.00
_cell.angle_gamma   90.00
#
_symmetry.space_group_name_H-M   'P 1'
#
loop_
_entity.id
_entity.type
_entity.pdbx_description
1 polymer ?
#
loop_
_entity_poly.entity_id
_entity_poly.type
_entity_poly.pdbx_seq_one_letter_code
_entity_poly.pdbx_strand_id
1 'polypeptide(L)'
;MESAQPVNAVTERVTIPVLGGVENWKDQLKFMLQALDKQPGRLRTRWGPWTEDQQKLDLITSWINVEACEAWKKSKEFADAMAGFASVLDGEPSSYLLQFKPFAPQAVINSRIVEMLSFEDCRQPEDKMREMVGMAAHMPGCNGVASGYSLRRSPGPGCSEEADRTFVAAIGWAGLEASRQADKSAYMGGIKIERHHVDFNFPVKGFGGL
;
A
#
# COMPACT_ATOMS: atom_id res chain seq x y z
N MET A 1 -20.44 -9.49 -12.66
CA MET A 1 -19.82 -8.78 -13.80
C MET A 1 -18.56 -8.13 -13.27
N GLU A 2 -17.39 -8.68 -13.60
CA GLU A 2 -16.12 -8.00 -13.38
C GLU A 2 -16.10 -6.78 -14.30
N SER A 3 -16.17 -5.58 -13.72
CA SER A 3 -15.95 -4.35 -14.47
C SER A 3 -14.53 -4.38 -15.03
N ALA A 4 -14.39 -4.39 -16.36
CA ALA A 4 -13.09 -4.34 -17.03
C ALA A 4 -12.31 -3.12 -16.52
N GLN A 5 -11.22 -3.38 -15.80
CA GLN A 5 -10.41 -2.34 -15.20
C GLN A 5 -9.60 -1.60 -16.28
N PRO A 6 -9.26 -0.31 -16.07
CA PRO A 6 -8.43 0.42 -17.00
C PRO A 6 -7.06 -0.26 -17.13
N VAL A 7 -6.60 -0.48 -18.37
CA VAL A 7 -5.31 -1.12 -18.68
C VAL A 7 -4.12 -0.39 -18.02
N ASN A 8 -4.29 0.89 -17.71
CA ASN A 8 -3.26 1.76 -17.15
C ASN A 8 -3.41 1.99 -15.64
N ALA A 9 -4.32 1.27 -14.97
CA ALA A 9 -4.59 1.50 -13.57
C ALA A 9 -3.35 1.19 -12.69
N VAL A 10 -3.16 2.02 -11.66
CA VAL A 10 -2.02 1.92 -10.75
C VAL A 10 -2.49 1.97 -9.31
N THR A 11 -1.68 1.42 -8.40
CA THR A 11 -1.89 1.54 -6.96
C THR A 11 -0.79 2.42 -6.39
N GLU A 12 -1.15 3.53 -5.79
CA GLU A 12 -0.28 4.28 -4.93
C GLU A 12 -0.25 3.62 -3.55
N ARG A 13 0.95 3.39 -3.01
CA ARG A 13 1.15 3.05 -1.61
C ARG A 13 1.83 4.24 -0.93
N VAL A 14 1.28 4.66 0.21
CA VAL A 14 1.78 5.77 1.02
C VAL A 14 1.99 5.26 2.44
N THR A 15 3.18 5.46 2.98
CA THR A 15 3.47 5.24 4.40
C THR A 15 3.55 6.60 5.08
N ILE A 16 2.69 6.83 6.09
CA ILE A 16 2.62 8.09 6.85
C ILE A 16 3.11 7.83 8.28
N PRO A 17 4.29 8.33 8.67
CA PRO A 17 4.73 8.30 10.06
C PRO A 17 3.95 9.32 10.88
N VAL A 18 3.40 8.92 12.03
CA VAL A 18 2.52 9.74 12.85
C VAL A 18 2.92 9.74 14.33
N LEU A 19 2.68 10.87 14.99
CA LEU A 19 2.88 11.06 16.42
C LEU A 19 1.63 10.66 17.21
N GLY A 20 1.85 10.03 18.36
CA GLY A 20 0.78 9.68 19.31
C GLY A 20 -0.06 8.46 18.88
N GLY A 21 -1.25 8.35 19.46
CA GLY A 21 -2.19 7.26 19.18
C GLY A 21 -3.29 7.66 18.18
N VAL A 22 -4.24 6.76 17.94
CA VAL A 22 -5.35 6.95 16.97
C VAL A 22 -6.08 8.29 17.17
N GLU A 23 -6.31 8.70 18.42
CA GLU A 23 -7.01 9.94 18.74
C GLU A 23 -6.26 11.21 18.30
N ASN A 24 -4.95 11.13 18.06
CA ASN A 24 -4.14 12.26 17.64
C ASN A 24 -4.26 12.55 16.14
N TRP A 25 -4.29 11.52 15.30
CA TRP A 25 -4.21 11.66 13.84
C TRP A 25 -5.50 11.33 13.09
N LYS A 26 -6.51 10.71 13.74
CA LYS A 26 -7.70 10.21 13.04
C LYS A 26 -8.50 11.30 12.33
N ASP A 27 -8.59 12.50 12.89
CA ASP A 27 -9.43 13.56 12.32
C ASP A 27 -8.76 14.17 11.07
N GLN A 28 -7.42 14.30 11.10
CA GLN A 28 -6.59 14.71 9.97
C GLN A 28 -6.67 13.67 8.85
N LEU A 29 -6.57 12.39 9.20
CA LEU A 29 -6.72 11.30 8.23
C LEU A 29 -8.12 11.30 7.62
N LYS A 30 -9.17 11.47 8.43
CA LYS A 30 -10.54 11.55 7.95
C LYS A 30 -10.70 12.68 6.92
N PHE A 31 -10.15 13.86 7.20
CA PHE A 31 -10.19 14.98 6.27
C PHE A 31 -9.49 14.66 4.94
N MET A 32 -8.28 14.08 5.00
CA MET A 32 -7.55 13.66 3.80
C MET A 32 -8.32 12.64 2.98
N LEU A 33 -8.93 11.63 3.61
CA LEU A 33 -9.71 10.60 2.91
C LEU A 33 -10.96 11.18 2.26
N GLN A 34 -11.64 12.14 2.90
CA GLN A 34 -12.79 12.84 2.32
C GLN A 34 -12.40 13.71 1.12
N ALA A 35 -11.23 14.34 1.17
CA ALA A 35 -10.68 15.10 0.04
C ALA A 35 -10.28 14.18 -1.12
N LEU A 36 -9.66 13.04 -0.79
CA LEU A 36 -9.24 12.02 -1.74
C LEU A 36 -10.43 11.35 -2.45
N ASP A 37 -11.52 11.08 -1.74
CA ASP A 37 -12.73 10.46 -2.29
C ASP A 37 -13.38 11.29 -3.42
N LYS A 38 -13.17 12.61 -3.41
CA LYS A 38 -13.67 13.54 -4.42
C LYS A 38 -12.77 13.68 -5.64
N GLN A 39 -11.60 13.03 -5.65
CA GLN A 39 -10.62 13.23 -6.71
C GLN A 39 -11.00 12.48 -8.00
N PRO A 40 -11.01 13.17 -9.16
CA PRO A 40 -11.19 12.52 -10.45
C PRO A 40 -10.17 11.40 -10.67
N GLY A 41 -10.65 10.23 -11.09
CA GLY A 41 -9.80 9.08 -11.38
C GLY A 41 -9.36 8.25 -10.17
N ARG A 42 -9.75 8.62 -8.94
CA ARG A 42 -9.60 7.76 -7.77
C ARG A 42 -10.61 6.62 -7.82
N LEU A 43 -10.13 5.37 -7.79
CA LEU A 43 -10.98 4.18 -7.82
C LEU A 43 -11.39 3.73 -6.42
N ARG A 44 -10.41 3.57 -5.52
CA ARG A 44 -10.64 3.07 -4.16
C ARG A 44 -9.45 3.42 -3.28
N THR A 45 -9.72 3.70 -2.01
CA THR A 45 -8.68 3.82 -0.98
C THR A 45 -8.94 2.84 0.16
N ARG A 46 -7.86 2.31 0.72
CA ARG A 46 -7.84 1.50 1.94
C ARG A 46 -6.66 1.92 2.78
N TRP A 47 -6.80 1.79 4.09
CA TRP A 47 -5.79 2.28 5.01
C TRP A 47 -5.87 1.56 6.35
N GLY A 48 -4.78 1.58 7.10
CA GLY A 48 -4.74 1.11 8.48
C GLY A 48 -3.37 1.38 9.12
N PRO A 49 -3.28 1.39 10.46
CA PRO A 49 -1.98 1.39 11.12
C PRO A 49 -1.26 0.06 10.90
N TRP A 50 0.07 0.08 10.94
CA TRP A 50 0.84 -1.15 10.99
C TRP A 50 0.57 -1.83 12.33
N THR A 51 0.45 -3.15 12.30
CA THR A 51 0.22 -3.96 13.50
C THR A 51 1.47 -3.98 14.37
N GLU A 52 2.65 -3.99 13.76
CA GLU A 52 3.96 -3.95 14.41
C GLU A 52 4.34 -2.55 14.92
N ASP A 53 3.80 -1.50 14.31
CA ASP A 53 4.16 -0.12 14.58
C ASP A 53 2.96 0.82 14.34
N GLN A 54 2.15 1.02 15.38
CA GLN A 54 0.93 1.84 15.26
C GLN A 54 1.19 3.33 15.01
N GLN A 55 2.46 3.76 15.02
CA GLN A 55 2.89 5.09 14.62
C GLN A 55 3.18 5.19 13.11
N LYS A 56 2.85 4.15 12.34
CA LYS A 56 2.88 4.20 10.87
C LYS A 56 1.53 3.81 10.31
N LEU A 57 1.01 4.65 9.43
CA LEU A 57 -0.17 4.34 8.62
C LEU A 57 0.28 3.85 7.25
N ASP A 58 -0.36 2.79 6.74
CA ASP A 58 -0.25 2.37 5.35
C ASP A 58 -1.55 2.75 4.64
N LEU A 59 -1.46 3.52 3.56
CA LEU A 59 -2.56 3.87 2.68
C LEU A 59 -2.29 3.28 1.31
N ILE A 60 -3.24 2.52 0.77
CA ILE A 60 -3.24 2.10 -0.63
C ILE A 60 -4.40 2.75 -1.38
N THR A 61 -4.09 3.46 -2.47
CA THR A 61 -5.07 4.12 -3.32
C THR A 61 -4.94 3.63 -4.75
N SER A 62 -6.00 3.05 -5.29
CA SER A 62 -6.09 2.69 -6.70
C SER A 62 -6.53 3.90 -7.53
N TRP A 63 -5.81 4.13 -8.63
CA TRP A 63 -6.04 5.20 -9.59
C TRP A 63 -6.28 4.63 -10.98
N ILE A 64 -7.05 5.32 -11.82
CA ILE A 64 -7.26 4.92 -13.22
C ILE A 64 -5.97 4.97 -14.06
N ASN A 65 -5.01 5.81 -13.66
CA ASN A 65 -3.69 5.99 -14.27
C ASN A 65 -2.76 6.80 -13.35
N VAL A 66 -1.51 6.98 -13.79
CA VAL A 66 -0.49 7.77 -13.06
C VAL A 66 -0.86 9.25 -13.02
N GLU A 67 -1.42 9.78 -14.11
CA GLU A 67 -1.73 11.21 -14.25
C GLU A 67 -2.76 11.68 -13.23
N ALA A 68 -3.76 10.84 -12.90
CA ALA A 68 -4.75 11.14 -11.87
C ALA A 68 -4.11 11.25 -10.47
N CYS A 69 -3.19 10.35 -10.14
CA CYS A 69 -2.43 10.42 -8.89
C CYS A 69 -1.56 11.69 -8.81
N GLU A 70 -0.87 12.03 -9.90
CA GLU A 70 -0.02 13.23 -9.97
C GLU A 70 -0.85 14.53 -9.91
N ALA A 71 -2.04 14.53 -10.49
CA ALA A 71 -2.98 15.65 -10.38
C ALA A 71 -3.43 15.85 -8.93
N TRP A 72 -3.74 14.77 -8.21
CA TRP A 72 -4.05 14.82 -6.79
C TRP A 72 -2.91 15.44 -5.98
N LYS A 73 -1.66 14.98 -6.17
CA LYS A 73 -0.49 15.52 -5.45
C LYS A 73 -0.22 17.01 -5.70
N LYS A 74 -0.66 17.53 -6.85
CA LYS A 74 -0.55 18.95 -7.23
C LYS A 74 -1.77 19.79 -6.84
N SER A 75 -2.81 19.16 -6.31
CA SER A 75 -4.07 19.83 -5.97
C SER A 75 -3.93 20.68 -4.70
N LYS A 76 -4.80 21.68 -4.58
CA LYS A 76 -4.92 22.48 -3.35
C LYS A 76 -5.40 21.63 -2.19
N GLU A 77 -6.30 20.68 -2.45
CA GLU A 77 -6.88 19.79 -1.47
C GLU A 77 -5.83 18.88 -0.84
N PHE A 78 -4.86 18.37 -1.62
CA PHE A 78 -3.72 17.63 -1.09
C PHE A 78 -2.84 18.52 -0.20
N ALA A 79 -2.53 19.74 -0.65
CA ALA A 79 -1.74 20.68 0.15
C ALA A 79 -2.43 21.04 1.48
N ASP A 80 -3.74 21.29 1.45
CA ASP A 80 -4.54 21.58 2.64
C ASP A 80 -4.61 20.36 3.58
N ALA A 81 -4.75 19.14 3.03
CA ALA A 81 -4.71 17.90 3.82
C ALA A 81 -3.35 17.68 4.49
N MET A 82 -2.26 17.87 3.76
CA MET A 82 -0.90 17.75 4.30
C MET A 82 -0.60 18.82 5.36
N ALA A 83 -1.09 20.04 5.19
CA ALA A 83 -1.00 21.08 6.22
C ALA A 83 -1.73 20.68 7.51
N GLY A 84 -2.90 20.03 7.40
CA GLY A 84 -3.62 19.48 8.54
C GLY A 84 -2.85 18.38 9.27
N PHE A 85 -2.11 17.54 8.53
CA PHE A 85 -1.27 16.49 9.10
C PHE A 85 0.01 17.01 9.77
N ALA A 86 0.49 18.21 9.43
CA ALA A 86 1.82 18.69 9.84
C ALA A 86 2.11 18.60 11.35
N SER A 87 1.11 18.80 12.20
CA SER A 87 1.28 18.74 13.67
C SER A 87 1.33 17.32 14.25
N VAL A 88 0.98 16.32 13.44
CA VAL A 88 0.90 14.91 13.85
C VAL A 88 1.83 14.01 13.04
N LEU A 89 2.71 14.56 12.20
CA LEU A 89 3.70 13.79 11.46
C LEU A 89 4.97 13.54 12.28
N ASP A 90 5.50 12.33 12.19
CA ASP A 90 6.82 11.95 12.73
C ASP A 90 7.85 11.76 11.59
N GLY A 91 7.89 12.72 10.67
CA GLY A 91 8.74 12.70 9.48
C GLY A 91 7.96 12.85 8.18
N GLU A 92 8.69 12.74 7.07
CA GLU A 92 8.11 12.88 5.73
C GLU A 92 7.37 11.59 5.31
N PRO A 93 6.11 11.68 4.85
CA PRO A 93 5.44 10.53 4.26
C PRO A 93 6.16 10.04 3.00
N SER A 94 6.29 8.72 2.84
CA SER A 94 6.85 8.13 1.64
C SER A 94 5.73 7.63 0.72
N SER A 95 5.90 7.79 -0.59
CA SER A 95 4.95 7.26 -1.57
C SER A 95 5.65 6.70 -2.81
N TYR A 96 5.04 5.69 -3.41
CA TYR A 96 5.40 5.19 -4.72
C TYR A 96 4.20 4.51 -5.40
N LEU A 97 4.25 4.47 -6.73
CA LEU A 97 3.21 3.86 -7.56
C LEU A 97 3.62 2.44 -7.91
N LEU A 98 2.64 1.53 -7.95
CA LEU A 98 2.80 0.10 -8.18
C LEU A 98 1.79 -0.36 -9.23
N GLN A 99 2.16 -1.39 -9.98
CA GLN A 99 1.22 -2.16 -10.80
C GLN A 99 1.09 -3.58 -10.21
N PHE A 100 0.13 -3.75 -9.30
CA PHE A 100 -0.18 -5.06 -8.77
C PHE A 100 -0.73 -5.98 -9.87
N LYS A 101 -0.25 -7.22 -9.89
CA LYS A 101 -0.90 -8.33 -10.62
C LYS A 101 -1.26 -9.43 -9.60
N PRO A 102 -2.54 -9.85 -9.55
CA PRO A 102 -3.68 -9.22 -10.22
C PRO A 102 -3.93 -7.79 -9.70
N PHE A 103 -4.46 -6.91 -10.55
CA PHE A 103 -4.81 -5.54 -10.15
C PHE A 103 -6.09 -5.54 -9.31
N ALA A 104 -6.12 -4.71 -8.27
CA ALA A 104 -7.18 -4.67 -7.25
C ALA A 104 -7.55 -6.08 -6.73
N PRO A 105 -6.62 -6.77 -6.06
CA PRO A 105 -6.84 -8.12 -5.53
C PRO A 105 -7.88 -8.09 -4.42
N GLN A 106 -9.16 -8.23 -4.76
CA GLN A 106 -10.25 -8.10 -3.79
C GLN A 106 -10.09 -9.06 -2.61
N ALA A 107 -9.64 -10.30 -2.86
CA ALA A 107 -9.39 -11.28 -1.81
C ALA A 107 -8.28 -10.83 -0.84
N VAL A 108 -7.23 -10.17 -1.34
CA VAL A 108 -6.18 -9.59 -0.49
C VAL A 108 -6.72 -8.42 0.30
N ILE A 109 -7.32 -7.43 -0.38
CA ILE A 109 -7.75 -6.17 0.23
C ILE A 109 -8.89 -6.37 1.25
N ASN A 110 -9.78 -7.33 1.00
CA ASN A 110 -10.88 -7.64 1.91
C ASN A 110 -10.48 -8.64 3.01
N SER A 111 -9.22 -9.10 3.03
CA SER A 111 -8.73 -9.94 4.12
C SER A 111 -8.71 -9.17 5.43
N ARG A 112 -8.85 -9.91 6.53
CA ARG A 112 -8.82 -9.33 7.88
C ARG A 112 -7.45 -8.74 8.20
N ILE A 113 -6.39 -9.37 7.71
CA ILE A 113 -5.02 -8.89 7.82
C ILE A 113 -4.37 -9.00 6.45
N VAL A 114 -3.64 -7.97 6.06
CA VAL A 114 -2.77 -8.00 4.88
C VAL A 114 -1.33 -7.89 5.35
N GLU A 115 -0.51 -8.87 5.00
CA GLU A 115 0.95 -8.81 5.15
C GLU A 115 1.52 -8.09 3.93
N MET A 116 2.24 -7.00 4.17
CA MET A 116 2.94 -6.22 3.16
C MET A 116 4.42 -6.56 3.22
N LEU A 117 5.01 -6.89 2.08
CA LEU A 117 6.45 -7.15 1.94
C LEU A 117 7.03 -6.15 0.95
N SER A 118 8.03 -5.38 1.39
CA SER A 118 8.78 -4.45 0.54
C SER A 118 10.21 -4.97 0.37
N PHE A 119 10.56 -5.36 -0.86
CA PHE A 119 11.90 -5.79 -1.24
C PHE A 119 12.61 -4.60 -1.89
N GLU A 120 13.36 -3.87 -1.09
CA GLU A 120 14.15 -2.72 -1.52
C GLU A 120 15.31 -3.16 -2.43
N ASP A 121 15.71 -2.30 -3.37
CA ASP A 121 16.82 -2.53 -4.30
C ASP A 121 16.77 -3.90 -5.01
N CYS A 122 15.55 -4.37 -5.27
CA CYS A 122 15.34 -5.70 -5.82
C CYS A 122 15.67 -5.73 -7.31
N ARG A 123 16.70 -6.48 -7.67
CA ARG A 123 17.19 -6.65 -9.05
C ARG A 123 16.74 -7.95 -9.72
N GLN A 124 15.91 -8.73 -9.04
CA GLN A 124 15.43 -10.01 -9.59
C GLN A 124 14.40 -9.78 -10.71
N PRO A 125 14.33 -10.67 -11.72
CA PRO A 125 13.24 -10.64 -12.70
C PRO A 125 11.86 -10.67 -12.02
N GLU A 126 10.90 -9.89 -12.52
CA GLU A 126 9.55 -9.79 -11.94
C GLU A 126 8.89 -11.15 -11.80
N ASP A 127 8.96 -12.00 -12.83
CA ASP A 127 8.35 -13.33 -12.82
C ASP A 127 8.91 -14.22 -11.71
N LYS A 128 10.22 -14.14 -11.44
CA LYS A 128 10.84 -14.89 -10.33
C LYS A 128 10.36 -14.40 -8.98
N MET A 129 10.28 -13.07 -8.80
CA MET A 129 9.76 -12.50 -7.56
C MET A 129 8.30 -12.87 -7.35
N ARG A 130 7.50 -12.87 -8.41
CA ARG A 130 6.08 -13.28 -8.39
C ARG A 130 5.91 -14.75 -8.04
N GLU A 131 6.70 -15.63 -8.65
CA GLU A 131 6.69 -17.05 -8.34
C GLU A 131 7.05 -17.28 -6.87
N MET A 132 8.11 -16.63 -6.38
CA MET A 132 8.54 -16.72 -4.99
C MET A 132 7.45 -16.26 -4.01
N VAL A 133 6.93 -15.03 -4.14
CA VAL A 133 5.90 -14.54 -3.22
C VAL A 133 4.56 -15.26 -3.42
N GLY A 134 4.32 -15.80 -4.62
CA GLY A 134 3.16 -16.60 -4.97
C GLY A 134 3.05 -17.90 -4.18
N MET A 135 4.18 -18.42 -3.67
CA MET A 135 4.18 -19.59 -2.77
C MET A 135 3.34 -19.37 -1.51
N ALA A 136 3.16 -18.11 -1.07
CA ALA A 136 2.26 -17.80 0.04
C ALA A 136 0.80 -18.21 -0.22
N ALA A 137 0.36 -18.25 -1.48
CA ALA A 137 -1.00 -18.69 -1.84
C ALA A 137 -1.30 -20.14 -1.47
N HIS A 138 -0.26 -20.96 -1.27
CA HIS A 138 -0.38 -22.36 -0.86
C HIS A 138 -0.36 -22.54 0.67
N MET A 139 -0.18 -21.46 1.44
CA MET A 139 -0.14 -21.52 2.89
C MET A 139 -1.55 -21.56 3.49
N PRO A 140 -1.78 -22.36 4.55
CA PRO A 140 -3.07 -22.39 5.24
C PRO A 140 -3.51 -21.00 5.71
N GLY A 141 -4.74 -20.63 5.36
CA GLY A 141 -5.32 -19.33 5.74
C GLY A 141 -4.88 -18.14 4.87
N CYS A 142 -4.14 -18.37 3.79
CA CYS A 142 -3.93 -17.35 2.76
C CYS A 142 -5.18 -17.21 1.89
N ASN A 143 -5.69 -15.99 1.74
CA ASN A 143 -6.84 -15.65 0.91
C ASN A 143 -6.44 -15.21 -0.50
N GLY A 144 -5.20 -14.77 -0.68
CA GLY A 144 -4.67 -14.36 -1.98
C GLY A 144 -3.34 -13.64 -1.88
N VAL A 145 -2.72 -13.43 -3.05
CA VAL A 145 -1.45 -12.72 -3.20
C VAL A 145 -1.59 -11.76 -4.37
N ALA A 146 -1.05 -10.56 -4.22
CA ALA A 146 -0.77 -9.68 -5.35
C ALA A 146 0.59 -9.04 -5.15
N SER A 147 1.28 -8.81 -6.25
CA SER A 147 2.62 -8.23 -6.19
C SER A 147 2.94 -7.40 -7.42
N GLY A 148 4.03 -6.65 -7.37
CA GLY A 148 4.49 -5.87 -8.51
C GLY A 148 5.66 -4.96 -8.15
N TYR A 149 6.37 -4.52 -9.19
CA TYR A 149 7.40 -3.51 -9.04
C TYR A 149 6.79 -2.12 -8.92
N SER A 150 7.47 -1.27 -8.16
CA SER A 150 7.25 0.16 -8.20
C SER A 150 7.53 0.69 -9.61
N LEU A 151 6.66 1.58 -10.08
CA LEU A 151 6.95 2.38 -11.24
C LEU A 151 8.21 3.20 -10.96
N ARG A 152 9.06 3.32 -11.98
CA ARG A 152 10.27 4.12 -11.87
C ARG A 152 9.87 5.58 -11.59
N ARG A 153 10.55 6.23 -10.64
CA ARG A 153 10.52 7.70 -10.58
C ARG A 153 11.04 8.21 -11.93
N SER A 154 10.41 9.21 -12.51
CA SER A 154 10.91 9.83 -13.75
C SER A 154 12.39 10.16 -13.58
N PRO A 155 13.27 9.76 -14.53
CA PRO A 155 14.70 9.90 -14.35
C PRO A 155 15.06 11.39 -14.23
N GLY A 156 15.56 11.78 -13.05
CA GLY A 156 16.35 12.98 -12.93
C GLY A 156 17.68 12.78 -13.68
N PRO A 157 18.30 13.84 -14.21
CA PRO A 157 19.58 13.71 -14.89
C PRO A 157 20.64 13.17 -13.91
N GLY A 158 21.16 11.96 -14.19
CA GLY A 158 22.25 11.33 -13.44
C GLY A 158 21.92 10.03 -12.70
N CYS A 159 20.67 9.55 -12.73
CA CYS A 159 20.31 8.26 -12.10
C CYS A 159 20.50 7.09 -13.08
N SER A 160 21.30 6.08 -12.69
CA SER A 160 21.43 4.81 -13.43
C SER A 160 20.09 4.07 -13.47
N GLU A 161 19.70 3.56 -14.64
CA GLU A 161 18.35 3.03 -14.95
C GLU A 161 17.85 1.83 -14.10
N GLU A 162 18.70 1.26 -13.25
CA GLU A 162 18.43 0.01 -12.52
C GLU A 162 18.48 0.11 -10.99
N ALA A 163 18.92 1.24 -10.43
CA ALA A 163 18.86 1.48 -9.00
C ALA A 163 17.46 2.02 -8.63
N ASP A 164 16.92 1.64 -7.47
CA ASP A 164 15.70 2.22 -6.85
C ASP A 164 14.33 1.62 -7.26
N ARG A 165 14.27 0.36 -7.73
CA ARG A 165 12.98 -0.35 -7.85
C ARG A 165 12.69 -1.17 -6.61
N THR A 166 11.54 -0.93 -6.00
CA THR A 166 11.01 -1.74 -4.89
C THR A 166 10.03 -2.76 -5.45
N PHE A 167 10.23 -4.04 -5.17
CA PHE A 167 9.18 -5.03 -5.41
C PHE A 167 8.29 -5.10 -4.17
N VAL A 168 6.98 -5.03 -4.35
CA VAL A 168 6.02 -5.14 -3.25
C VAL A 168 5.12 -6.34 -3.44
N ALA A 169 4.88 -7.07 -2.36
CA ALA A 169 3.83 -8.08 -2.29
C ALA A 169 2.85 -7.75 -1.16
N ALA A 170 1.57 -7.92 -1.45
CA ALA A 170 0.46 -7.84 -0.53
C ALA A 170 -0.19 -9.23 -0.44
N ILE A 171 -0.18 -9.82 0.75
CA ILE A 171 -0.69 -11.17 1.00
C ILE A 171 -1.86 -11.08 1.98
N GLY A 172 -3.02 -11.52 1.54
CA GLY A 172 -4.23 -11.52 2.36
C GLY A 172 -4.29 -12.75 3.24
N TRP A 173 -4.51 -12.56 4.54
CA TRP A 173 -4.60 -13.64 5.53
C TRP A 173 -5.96 -13.63 6.24
N ALA A 174 -6.44 -14.83 6.60
CA ALA A 174 -7.64 -15.01 7.42
C ALA A 174 -7.50 -14.35 8.81
N GLY A 175 -6.27 -14.19 9.30
CA GLY A 175 -5.93 -13.46 10.51
C GLY A 175 -4.43 -13.44 10.76
N LEU A 176 -4.02 -12.68 11.79
CA LEU A 176 -2.60 -12.50 12.13
C LEU A 176 -1.92 -13.82 12.49
N GLU A 177 -2.62 -14.72 13.17
CA GLU A 177 -2.09 -16.03 13.55
C GLU A 177 -1.82 -16.93 12.35
N ALA A 178 -2.69 -16.91 11.34
CA ALA A 178 -2.46 -17.67 10.09
C ALA A 178 -1.20 -17.17 9.38
N SER A 179 -1.01 -15.85 9.30
CA SER A 179 0.23 -15.28 8.77
C SER A 179 1.44 -15.71 9.59
N ARG A 180 1.40 -15.63 10.92
CA ARG A 180 2.54 -15.97 11.79
C ARG A 180 2.97 -17.43 11.67
N GLN A 181 2.02 -18.34 11.45
CA GLN A 181 2.28 -19.77 11.29
C GLN A 181 2.75 -20.16 9.89
N ALA A 182 2.57 -19.29 8.88
CA ALA A 182 3.02 -19.55 7.53
C ALA A 182 4.56 -19.63 7.46
N ASP A 183 5.06 -20.56 6.65
CA ASP A 183 6.49 -20.70 6.42
C ASP A 183 7.01 -19.54 5.56
N LYS A 184 7.50 -18.51 6.24
CA LYS A 184 8.07 -17.30 5.63
C LYS A 184 9.27 -17.60 4.74
N SER A 185 10.04 -18.64 5.06
CA SER A 185 11.23 -19.00 4.28
C SER A 185 10.88 -19.43 2.85
N ALA A 186 9.69 -20.01 2.66
CA ALA A 186 9.21 -20.46 1.36
C ALA A 186 8.90 -19.33 0.37
N TYR A 187 8.65 -18.10 0.85
CA TYR A 187 8.19 -17.00 0.00
C TYR A 187 8.89 -15.65 0.20
N MET A 188 9.88 -15.57 1.09
CA MET A 188 10.70 -14.37 1.31
C MET A 188 12.14 -14.49 0.78
N GLY A 189 12.63 -15.70 0.48
CA GLY A 189 13.89 -15.90 -0.24
C GLY A 189 15.16 -15.37 0.43
N GLY A 190 15.13 -15.05 1.74
CA GLY A 190 16.30 -14.58 2.51
C GLY A 190 16.82 -13.18 2.15
N ILE A 191 16.05 -12.40 1.38
CA ILE A 191 16.39 -11.02 1.00
C ILE A 191 16.09 -10.07 2.18
N LYS A 192 16.79 -8.94 2.30
CA LYS A 192 16.41 -7.88 3.24
C LYS A 192 15.04 -7.33 2.84
N ILE A 193 14.06 -7.44 3.74
CA ILE A 193 12.66 -7.13 3.47
C ILE A 193 12.12 -6.30 4.63
N GLU A 194 11.43 -5.22 4.31
CA GLU A 194 10.50 -4.60 5.24
C GLU A 194 9.20 -5.41 5.22
N ARG A 195 8.74 -5.80 6.41
CA ARG A 195 7.52 -6.59 6.60
C ARG A 195 6.70 -6.02 7.74
N HIS A 196 5.41 -5.89 7.49
CA HIS A 196 4.41 -5.51 8.47
C HIS A 196 3.03 -6.01 8.05
N HIS A 197 2.12 -6.00 9.00
CA HIS A 197 0.72 -6.35 8.80
C HIS A 197 -0.14 -5.09 8.92
N VAL A 198 -1.18 -5.01 8.09
CA VAL A 198 -2.16 -3.93 8.13
C VAL A 198 -3.55 -4.54 8.16
N ASP A 199 -4.41 -4.04 9.05
CA ASP A 199 -5.85 -4.26 8.95
C ASP A 199 -6.45 -3.11 8.14
N PHE A 200 -6.74 -3.33 6.86
CA PHE A 200 -7.35 -2.32 6.01
C PHE A 200 -8.84 -2.06 6.32
N ASN A 201 -9.41 -2.80 7.28
CA ASN A 201 -10.74 -2.59 7.84
C ASN A 201 -10.66 -2.01 9.27
N PHE A 202 -9.53 -1.39 9.61
CA PHE A 202 -9.24 -0.89 10.95
C PHE A 202 -10.42 -0.04 11.49
N PRO A 203 -11.05 -0.47 12.60
CA PRO A 203 -12.27 0.17 13.07
C PRO A 203 -11.94 1.49 13.77
N VAL A 204 -12.27 2.62 13.14
CA VAL A 204 -12.19 3.94 13.79
C VAL A 204 -13.56 4.53 14.02
N LYS A 205 -13.86 4.79 15.30
CA LYS A 205 -15.10 5.44 15.71
C LYS A 205 -15.18 6.82 15.06
N GLY A 206 -16.29 7.10 14.36
CA GLY A 206 -16.53 8.37 13.68
C GLY A 206 -16.17 8.39 12.19
N PHE A 207 -15.66 7.28 11.64
CA PHE A 207 -15.42 7.12 10.19
C PHE A 207 -16.64 6.56 9.43
N GLY A 208 -17.81 6.48 10.08
CA GLY A 208 -19.04 6.05 9.41
C GLY A 208 -19.39 6.97 8.23
N GLY A 209 -19.63 6.38 7.06
CA GLY A 209 -19.97 7.10 5.82
C GLY A 209 -18.79 7.41 4.88
N LEU A 210 -17.59 6.87 5.14
CA LEU A 210 -16.45 6.80 4.22
C LEU A 210 -16.38 5.46 3.48
#